data_AF-A0A356J505-F1
#
_entry.id   AF-A0A356J505-F1
#
_cell.length_a   1.000
_cell.length_b   1.000
_cell.length_c   1.000
_cell.angle_alpha   90.00
_cell.angle_beta   90.00
_cell.angle_gamma   90.00
#
_symmetry.space_group_name_H-M   'P 1'
#
loop_
_entity.id
_entity.type
_entity.pdbx_description
1 polymer ?
#
loop_
_entity_poly.entity_id
_entity_poly.type
_entity_poly.pdbx_seq_one_letter_code
_entity_poly.pdbx_strand_id
1 'polypeptide(L)'
;MRTIPEYDLHPRGTHVDAALASLDRYISSARAHGPALFAVITGYGSGGGTSRIKEAVLAACAVYRRQNHIRGYLDGEYAGDIFSMQALAFPRLAELPPLYKRSPNPGLVFICI
;
A
#
# COMPACT_ATOMS: atom_id res chain seq x y z
N MET A 1 8.73 -17.23 8.97
CA MET A 1 8.72 -16.01 8.14
C MET A 1 7.79 -15.01 8.80
N ARG A 2 8.22 -13.76 9.02
CA ARG A 2 7.27 -12.70 9.42
C ARG A 2 6.43 -12.36 8.19
N THR A 3 5.13 -12.54 8.29
CA THR A 3 4.17 -12.02 7.33
C THR A 3 3.85 -10.58 7.71
N ILE A 4 3.81 -9.69 6.72
CA ILE A 4 3.24 -8.36 6.95
C ILE A 4 1.70 -8.49 6.86
N PRO A 5 0.93 -7.75 7.66
CA PRO A 5 -0.52 -7.74 7.52
C PRO A 5 -0.94 -7.20 6.15
N GLU A 6 -1.91 -7.84 5.52
CA GLU A 6 -2.52 -7.39 4.26
C GLU A 6 -4.00 -7.09 4.51
N TYR A 7 -4.48 -5.95 4.01
CA TYR A 7 -5.88 -5.54 4.14
C TYR A 7 -6.51 -5.33 2.76
N ASP A 8 -7.67 -5.93 2.52
CA ASP A 8 -8.35 -5.84 1.24
C ASP A 8 -9.15 -4.53 1.11
N LEU A 9 -8.78 -3.69 0.14
CA LEU A 9 -9.53 -2.48 -0.25
C LEU A 9 -10.37 -2.67 -1.50
N HIS A 10 -10.30 -3.84 -2.13
CA HIS A 10 -11.01 -4.17 -3.35
C HIS A 10 -11.88 -5.45 -3.21
N PRO A 11 -12.75 -5.55 -2.20
CA PRO A 11 -13.80 -6.55 -2.24
C PRO A 11 -14.72 -6.31 -3.45
N ARG A 12 -15.36 -7.38 -3.94
CA ARG A 12 -16.22 -7.33 -5.13
C ARG A 12 -17.26 -6.21 -5.02
N GLY A 13 -17.32 -5.34 -6.04
CA GLY A 13 -18.29 -4.24 -6.11
C GLY A 13 -17.91 -2.98 -5.33
N THR A 14 -16.68 -2.91 -4.81
CA THR A 14 -16.22 -1.73 -4.06
C THR A 14 -15.99 -0.53 -4.96
N HIS A 15 -16.43 0.63 -4.50
CA HIS A 15 -16.16 1.93 -5.12
C HIS A 15 -14.95 2.61 -4.47
N VAL A 16 -14.34 3.55 -5.21
CA VAL A 16 -13.15 4.29 -4.75
C VAL A 16 -13.34 4.92 -3.37
N ASP A 17 -14.47 5.57 -3.12
CA ASP A 17 -14.72 6.25 -1.84
C ASP A 17 -14.75 5.27 -0.65
N ALA A 18 -15.35 4.10 -0.85
CA ALA A 18 -15.41 3.05 0.17
C ALA A 18 -14.02 2.43 0.43
N ALA A 19 -13.20 2.30 -0.61
CA ALA A 19 -11.81 1.88 -0.50
C ALA A 19 -10.98 2.92 0.30
N LEU A 20 -11.13 4.21 0.00
CA LEU A 20 -10.46 5.29 0.71
C LEU A 20 -10.90 5.41 2.18
N ALA A 21 -12.19 5.26 2.46
CA ALA A 21 -12.70 5.22 3.83
C ALA A 21 -12.13 4.03 4.62
N SER A 22 -11.93 2.89 3.97
CA SER A 22 -11.30 1.73 4.60
C SER A 22 -9.80 1.93 4.82
N LEU A 23 -9.10 2.52 3.84
CA LEU A 23 -7.69 2.92 3.98
C LEU A 23 -7.48 3.84 5.18
N ASP A 24 -8.32 4.87 5.34
CA ASP A 24 -8.24 5.83 6.45
C ASP A 24 -8.39 5.13 7.82
N ARG A 25 -9.35 4.20 7.93
CA ARG A 25 -9.54 3.37 9.13
C ARG A 25 -8.31 2.52 9.44
N TYR A 26 -7.71 1.88 8.43
CA TYR A 26 -6.52 1.06 8.64
C TYR A 26 -5.31 1.89 9.05
N ILE A 27 -5.07 3.05 8.42
CA ILE A 27 -3.99 3.97 8.82
C ILE A 27 -4.20 4.45 10.26
N SER A 28 -5.42 4.90 10.59
CA SER A 28 -5.74 5.39 11.93
C SER A 28 -5.55 4.30 12.99
N SER A 29 -6.02 3.08 12.72
CA SER A 29 -5.81 1.92 13.61
C SER A 29 -4.32 1.58 13.75
N ALA A 30 -3.57 1.63 12.66
CA ALA A 30 -2.15 1.31 12.65
C ALA A 30 -1.32 2.32 13.44
N ARG A 31 -1.65 3.62 13.35
CA ARG A 31 -1.04 4.69 14.14
C ARG A 31 -1.30 4.59 15.64
N ALA A 32 -2.49 4.15 16.04
CA ALA A 32 -2.83 4.06 17.46
C ALA A 32 -2.06 2.91 18.13
N HIS A 33 -2.19 1.68 17.60
CA HIS A 33 -1.68 0.48 18.26
C HIS A 33 -1.28 -0.64 17.29
N GLY A 34 -1.28 -0.38 15.99
CA GLY A 34 -1.14 -1.44 14.99
C GLY A 34 0.28 -1.58 14.44
N PRO A 35 0.42 -2.28 13.30
CA PRO A 35 1.71 -2.58 12.72
C PRO A 35 2.35 -1.32 12.15
N ALA A 36 3.66 -1.16 12.35
CA ALA A 36 4.41 -0.07 11.71
C ALA A 36 4.63 -0.29 10.19
N LEU A 37 4.22 -1.43 9.63
CA LEU A 37 4.30 -1.78 8.21
C LEU A 37 3.18 -2.76 7.88
N PHE A 38 2.40 -2.44 6.84
CA PHE A 38 1.35 -3.32 6.31
C PHE A 38 1.22 -3.11 4.80
N ALA A 39 0.46 -3.97 4.13
CA ALA A 39 0.08 -3.80 2.74
C ALA A 39 -1.43 -3.66 2.60
N VAL A 40 -1.87 -2.99 1.55
CA VAL A 40 -3.27 -2.94 1.13
C VAL A 40 -3.43 -3.53 -0.26
N ILE A 41 -4.46 -4.35 -0.45
CA ILE A 41 -4.81 -4.94 -1.74
C ILE A 41 -5.73 -3.98 -2.47
N THR A 42 -5.27 -3.47 -3.60
CA THR A 42 -5.98 -2.51 -4.46
C THR A 42 -6.51 -3.14 -5.75
N GLY A 43 -6.05 -4.36 -6.05
CA GLY A 43 -6.33 -5.09 -7.29
C GLY A 43 -5.42 -4.68 -8.44
N TYR A 44 -5.35 -5.51 -9.49
CA TYR A 44 -4.31 -5.44 -10.53
C TYR A 44 -4.44 -4.28 -11.54
N GLY A 45 -5.45 -3.42 -11.41
CA GLY A 45 -5.63 -2.26 -12.29
C GLY A 45 -5.88 -2.57 -13.77
N SER A 46 -6.10 -3.83 -14.15
CA SER A 46 -6.14 -4.32 -15.54
C SER A 46 -7.37 -3.91 -16.37
N GLY A 47 -8.22 -3.02 -15.84
CA GLY A 47 -9.35 -2.41 -16.54
C GLY A 47 -10.56 -2.12 -15.62
N GLY A 48 -11.24 -0.98 -15.83
CA GLY A 48 -12.46 -0.62 -15.10
C GLY A 48 -12.24 0.05 -13.73
N GLY A 49 -13.16 -0.16 -12.77
CA GLY A 49 -13.18 0.52 -11.47
C GLY A 49 -11.96 0.26 -10.57
N THR A 50 -11.27 -0.88 -10.76
CA THR A 50 -10.12 -1.29 -9.94
C THR A 50 -8.86 -0.45 -10.20
N SER A 51 -8.61 -0.02 -11.45
CA SER A 51 -7.51 0.92 -11.74
C SER A 51 -7.67 2.22 -10.97
N ARG A 52 -8.92 2.69 -10.86
CA ARG A 52 -9.24 3.92 -10.13
C ARG A 52 -8.98 3.79 -8.63
N ILE A 53 -9.16 2.60 -8.05
CA ILE A 53 -8.86 2.36 -6.63
C ILE A 53 -7.35 2.48 -6.39
N LYS A 54 -6.52 1.82 -7.21
CA LYS A 54 -5.06 1.91 -7.06
C LYS A 54 -4.57 3.35 -7.17
N GLU A 55 -4.99 4.07 -8.21
CA GLU A 55 -4.63 5.48 -8.42
C GLU A 55 -5.05 6.36 -7.24
N ALA A 56 -6.29 6.19 -6.77
CA ALA A 56 -6.82 6.95 -5.63
C ALA A 56 -6.07 6.64 -4.33
N VAL A 57 -5.72 5.37 -4.08
CA VAL A 57 -4.94 4.96 -2.90
C VAL A 57 -3.54 5.55 -2.93
N LEU A 58 -2.85 5.54 -4.07
CA LEU A 58 -1.53 6.15 -4.22
C LEU A 58 -1.59 7.68 -4.00
N ALA A 59 -2.61 8.34 -4.55
CA ALA A 59 -2.83 9.77 -4.33
C ALA A 59 -3.13 10.10 -2.85
N ALA A 60 -3.96 9.29 -2.18
CA ALA A 60 -4.24 9.43 -0.77
C ALA A 60 -2.98 9.22 0.08
N CYS A 61 -2.15 8.21 -0.22
CA CYS A 61 -0.89 7.99 0.49
C CYS A 61 0.08 9.18 0.34
N ALA A 62 0.12 9.84 -0.82
CA ALA A 62 0.90 11.06 -1.01
C ALA A 62 0.40 12.22 -0.12
N VAL A 63 -0.91 12.35 0.06
CA VAL A 63 -1.51 13.31 0.99
C VAL A 63 -1.16 12.95 2.43
N TYR A 64 -1.38 11.70 2.85
CA TYR A 64 -1.09 11.23 4.20
C TYR A 64 0.39 11.39 4.58
N ARG A 65 1.32 11.16 3.64
CA ARG A 65 2.75 11.39 3.88
C ARG A 65 3.04 12.87 4.15
N ARG A 66 2.45 13.77 3.37
CA ARG A 66 2.59 15.23 3.56
C ARG A 66 1.98 15.70 4.89
N GLN A 67 0.95 15.02 5.36
CA GLN A 67 0.29 15.28 6.64
C GLN A 67 0.97 14.56 7.83
N ASN A 68 2.09 13.85 7.60
CA ASN A 68 2.78 13.04 8.61
C ASN A 68 1.87 11.97 9.26
N HIS A 69 0.86 11.48 8.55
CA HIS A 69 0.04 10.34 8.98
C HIS A 69 0.74 9.01 8.70
N ILE A 70 1.59 8.96 7.68
CA ILE A 70 2.44 7.82 7.34
C ILE A 70 3.86 8.31 7.05
N ARG A 71 4.88 7.53 7.39
CA ARG A 71 6.28 7.79 7.02
C ARG A 71 6.56 7.56 5.55
N GLY A 72 5.86 6.63 4.89
CA GLY A 72 6.07 6.36 3.46
C GLY A 72 5.16 5.28 2.90
N TYR A 73 5.15 5.16 1.58
CA TYR A 73 4.42 4.14 0.85
C TYR A 73 5.21 3.69 -0.38
N LEU A 74 4.93 2.48 -0.85
CA LEU A 74 5.59 1.85 -2.00
C LEU A 74 4.53 1.08 -2.81
N ASP A 75 4.42 1.41 -4.10
CA ASP A 75 3.67 0.60 -5.05
C ASP A 75 4.34 -0.77 -5.16
N GLY A 76 3.54 -1.83 -5.02
CA GLY A 76 4.05 -3.19 -4.99
C GLY A 76 4.66 -3.65 -6.31
N GLU A 77 4.41 -2.94 -7.41
CA GLU A 77 5.13 -3.12 -8.69
C GLU A 77 6.64 -2.88 -8.55
N TYR A 78 7.05 -1.98 -7.65
CA TYR A 78 8.45 -1.59 -7.48
C TYR A 78 9.15 -2.26 -6.30
N ALA A 79 8.49 -3.18 -5.58
CA ALA A 79 9.04 -3.77 -4.35
C ALA A 79 10.36 -4.55 -4.56
N GLY A 80 10.59 -5.06 -5.77
CA GLY A 80 11.81 -5.74 -6.18
C GLY A 80 12.78 -4.90 -7.00
N ASP A 81 12.40 -3.67 -7.36
CA ASP A 81 13.16 -2.85 -8.31
C ASP A 81 14.21 -2.00 -7.59
N ILE A 82 15.47 -2.39 -7.74
CA ILE A 82 16.63 -1.71 -7.14
C ILE A 82 16.93 -0.35 -7.77
N PHE A 83 16.35 -0.03 -8.92
CA PHE A 83 16.51 1.26 -9.60
C PHE A 83 15.32 2.19 -9.36
N SER A 84 14.22 1.68 -8.77
CA SER A 84 13.07 2.50 -8.44
C SER A 84 13.39 3.47 -7.30
N MET A 85 13.29 4.76 -7.58
CA MET A 85 13.40 5.81 -6.57
C MET A 85 12.37 5.64 -5.45
N GLN A 86 11.20 5.09 -5.75
CA GLN A 86 10.17 4.83 -4.73
C GLN A 86 10.61 3.70 -3.79
N ALA A 87 11.19 2.62 -4.33
CA ALA A 87 11.72 1.53 -3.52
C ALA A 87 12.89 2.00 -2.66
N LEU A 88 13.86 2.70 -3.25
CA LEU A 88 15.03 3.24 -2.55
C LEU A 88 14.66 4.21 -1.43
N ALA A 89 13.61 5.01 -1.62
CA ALA A 89 13.13 5.96 -0.62
C ALA A 89 12.20 5.33 0.43
N PHE A 90 11.82 4.05 0.30
CA PHE A 90 10.86 3.42 1.19
C PHE A 90 11.51 3.03 2.55
N PRO A 91 11.08 3.60 3.69
CA PRO A 91 11.83 3.51 4.96
C PRO A 91 12.05 2.10 5.51
N ARG A 92 11.23 1.12 5.12
CA ARG A 92 11.26 -0.25 5.64
C ARG A 92 11.40 -1.30 4.54
N LEU A 93 12.03 -0.93 3.41
CA LEU A 93 12.24 -1.85 2.28
C LEU A 93 12.95 -3.15 2.71
N ALA A 94 13.92 -3.06 3.62
CA ALA A 94 14.65 -4.22 4.13
C ALA A 94 13.73 -5.25 4.81
N GLU A 95 12.62 -4.81 5.41
CA GLU A 95 11.69 -5.65 6.17
C GLU A 95 10.65 -6.36 5.31
N LEU A 96 10.49 -5.96 4.04
CA LEU A 96 9.61 -6.66 3.12
C LEU A 96 10.08 -8.11 2.93
N PRO A 97 9.19 -9.10 3.12
CA PRO A 97 9.53 -10.50 2.87
C PRO A 97 10.11 -10.71 1.47
N PRO A 98 11.11 -11.61 1.31
CA PRO A 98 11.76 -11.85 0.02
C PRO A 98 10.78 -12.18 -1.13
N LEU A 99 9.62 -12.75 -0.82
CA LEU A 99 8.57 -13.06 -1.80
C LEU A 99 8.14 -11.82 -2.59
N TYR A 100 7.84 -10.70 -1.93
CA TYR A 100 7.39 -9.47 -2.60
C TYR A 100 8.49 -8.80 -3.43
N LYS A 101 9.77 -9.04 -3.07
CA LYS A 101 10.91 -8.53 -3.83
C LYS A 101 11.20 -9.37 -5.08
N ARG A 102 11.02 -10.69 -4.99
CA ARG A 102 11.22 -11.63 -6.10
C ARG A 102 10.05 -11.65 -7.08
N SER A 103 8.85 -11.41 -6.57
CA SER A 103 7.61 -11.38 -7.33
C SER A 103 6.83 -10.12 -6.97
N PRO A 104 7.21 -8.96 -7.56
CA PRO A 104 6.48 -7.71 -7.37
C PRO A 104 5.00 -7.89 -7.73
N ASN A 105 4.12 -7.27 -6.95
CA ASN A 105 2.68 -7.40 -7.12
C ASN A 105 2.06 -6.01 -7.30
N PRO A 106 1.65 -5.64 -8.53
CA PRO A 106 1.06 -4.33 -8.80
C PRO A 106 -0.31 -4.16 -8.15
N GLY A 107 -0.94 -5.22 -7.65
CA GLY A 107 -2.18 -5.15 -6.89
C GLY A 107 -2.01 -4.77 -5.42
N LEU A 108 -0.77 -4.53 -4.96
CA LEU A 108 -0.47 -4.16 -3.58
C LEU A 108 0.09 -2.74 -3.49
N VAL A 109 -0.18 -2.09 -2.37
CA VAL A 109 0.55 -0.89 -1.92
C VAL A 109 1.04 -1.13 -0.50
N PHE A 110 2.34 -1.03 -0.27
CA PHE A 110 2.94 -1.13 1.06
C PHE A 110 2.91 0.23 1.75
N ILE A 111 2.57 0.26 3.03
CA ILE A 111 2.41 1.48 3.82
C ILE A 111 3.22 1.35 5.12
N CYS A 112 4.07 2.35 5.36
CA CYS A 112 4.88 2.48 6.57
C CYS A 112 4.30 3.62 7.41
N ILE A 113 3.79 3.28 8.60
CA ILE A 113 3.31 4.27 9.58
C ILE A 113 4.49 4.96 10.20
#